data_AF-A0AAU9TJE9-F1
#
_entry.id   AF-A0AAU9TJE9-F1
#
_cell.length_a   1.000
_cell.length_b   1.000
_cell.length_c   1.000
_cell.angle_alpha   90.00
_cell.angle_beta   90.00
_cell.angle_gamma   90.00
#
_symmetry.space_group_name_H-M   'P 1'
#
loop_
_entity.id
_entity.type
_entity.pdbx_description
1 polymer ?
#
loop_
_entity_poly.entity_id
_entity_poly.type
_entity_poly.pdbx_seq_one_letter_code
_entity_poly.pdbx_strand_id
1 'polypeptide(L)'
;MGTIVARCPIATAKALTEAGRLLVSWSSAKAHILEQRPLRCYKCMLVGHTRPVCPSGTNRGGLCFRCGLDGHKARDCTGAVRCVVCADAGKPAAHLMGGRDCCPPKTKGRVVSGAQTTSRQGSRQALEEATAMFS
;
A
#
# COMPACT_ATOMS: atom_id res chain seq x y z
N MET A 1 -6.29 -22.31 9.44
CA MET A 1 -6.09 -21.95 8.02
C MET A 1 -5.44 -20.57 7.97
N GLY A 2 -4.11 -20.52 7.94
CA GLY A 2 -3.36 -19.26 7.92
C GLY A 2 -3.14 -18.78 6.49
N THR A 3 -3.31 -17.49 6.24
CA THR A 3 -2.85 -16.83 5.01
C THR A 3 -1.61 -15.99 5.33
N ILE A 4 -0.63 -16.04 4.44
CA ILE A 4 0.59 -15.23 4.54
C ILE A 4 0.75 -14.39 3.27
N VAL A 5 1.33 -13.20 3.42
CA VAL A 5 1.66 -12.32 2.30
C VAL A 5 3.17 -12.19 2.21
N ALA A 6 3.75 -12.62 1.09
CA ALA A 6 5.17 -12.50 0.83
C ALA A 6 5.42 -11.51 -0.31
N ARG A 7 6.54 -10.78 -0.23
CA ARG A 7 7.04 -9.97 -1.34
C ARG A 7 8.03 -10.81 -2.15
N CYS A 8 7.89 -10.82 -3.46
CA CYS A 8 8.82 -11.47 -4.37
C CYS A 8 9.00 -10.63 -5.64
N PRO A 9 10.07 -10.86 -6.41
CA PRO A 9 10.24 -10.25 -7.72
C PRO A 9 9.07 -10.58 -8.66
N ILE A 10 8.77 -9.67 -9.58
CA ILE A 10 7.64 -9.80 -10.51
C ILE A 10 7.76 -11.08 -11.36
N ALA A 11 8.98 -11.47 -11.73
CA ALA A 11 9.23 -12.72 -12.47
C ALA A 11 8.76 -13.96 -11.68
N THR A 12 9.11 -14.03 -10.39
CA THR A 12 8.70 -15.12 -9.49
C THR A 12 7.18 -15.11 -9.26
N ALA A 13 6.58 -13.93 -9.08
CA ALA A 13 5.14 -13.81 -8.88
C ALA A 13 4.34 -14.37 -10.06
N LYS A 14 4.80 -14.14 -11.30
CA LYS A 14 4.17 -14.69 -12.51
C LYS A 14 4.25 -16.21 -12.54
N ALA A 15 5.45 -16.77 -12.35
CA ALA A 15 5.67 -18.21 -12.34
C ALA A 15 4.82 -18.92 -11.27
N LEU A 16 4.69 -18.34 -10.07
CA LEU A 16 3.86 -18.87 -8.99
C LEU A 16 2.36 -18.85 -9.30
N THR A 17 1.92 -17.88 -10.11
CA THR A 17 0.51 -17.76 -10.48
C THR A 17 0.15 -18.73 -11.59
N GLU A 18 1.04 -18.95 -12.55
CA GLU A 18 0.91 -19.98 -13.58
C GLU A 18 0.91 -21.38 -12.96
N ALA A 19 1.80 -21.63 -12.00
CA ALA A 19 1.82 -22.89 -11.25
C ALA A 19 0.60 -23.05 -10.30
N GLY A 20 -0.02 -21.95 -9.88
CA GLY A 20 -1.19 -21.90 -8.99
C GLY A 20 -0.94 -22.34 -7.54
N ARG A 21 0.21 -22.96 -7.25
CA ARG A 21 0.61 -23.44 -5.92
C ARG A 21 2.10 -23.24 -5.70
N LEU A 22 2.45 -22.87 -4.47
CA LEU A 22 3.82 -22.86 -3.97
C LEU A 22 4.08 -24.18 -3.22
N LEU A 23 5.13 -24.89 -3.61
CA LEU A 23 5.63 -26.07 -2.91
C LEU A 23 6.84 -25.68 -2.05
N VAL A 24 6.79 -26.02 -0.77
CA VAL A 24 7.91 -25.89 0.17
C VAL A 24 8.12 -27.26 0.79
N SER A 25 9.01 -28.04 0.18
CA SER A 25 9.24 -29.45 0.50
C SER A 25 7.93 -30.26 0.48
N TRP A 26 7.45 -30.71 1.64
CA TRP A 26 6.23 -31.49 1.83
C TRP A 26 4.96 -30.65 1.99
N SER A 27 5.07 -29.32 2.00
CA SER A 27 3.94 -28.41 2.18
C SER A 27 3.53 -27.79 0.85
N SER A 28 2.22 -27.71 0.59
CA SER A 28 1.68 -26.97 -0.57
C SER A 28 0.74 -25.85 -0.12
N ALA A 29 0.87 -24.68 -0.76
CA ALA A 29 0.01 -23.53 -0.51
C ALA A 29 -0.52 -22.97 -1.83
N LYS A 30 -1.80 -22.57 -1.88
CA LYS A 30 -2.35 -21.87 -3.05
C LYS A 30 -1.77 -20.45 -3.11
N ALA A 31 -1.28 -20.06 -4.28
CA ALA A 31 -0.73 -18.72 -4.50
C ALA A 31 -1.66 -17.94 -5.42
N HIS A 32 -2.02 -16.72 -5.00
CA HIS A 32 -2.77 -15.77 -5.81
C HIS A 32 -2.06 -14.42 -5.76
N ILE A 33 -1.91 -13.77 -6.91
CA ILE A 33 -1.43 -12.39 -6.94
C ILE A 33 -2.46 -11.51 -6.22
N LEU A 34 -1.97 -10.75 -5.24
CA LEU A 34 -2.76 -9.72 -4.60
C LEU A 34 -2.61 -8.43 -5.39
N GLU A 35 -3.73 -7.75 -5.63
CA GLU A 35 -3.70 -6.38 -6.12
C GLU A 35 -2.92 -5.49 -5.15
N GLN A 36 -2.20 -4.52 -5.71
CA GLN A 36 -1.36 -3.63 -4.91
C GLN A 36 -2.25 -2.87 -3.92
N ARG A 37 -2.04 -3.10 -2.62
CA ARG A 37 -2.82 -2.43 -1.58
C ARG A 37 -2.65 -0.91 -1.75
N PRO A 38 -3.74 -0.15 -1.95
CA PRO A 38 -3.64 1.27 -2.25
C PRO A 38 -2.97 2.00 -1.09
N LEU A 39 -2.04 2.89 -1.43
CA LEU A 39 -1.35 3.72 -0.46
C LEU A 39 -2.36 4.66 0.21
N ARG A 40 -2.49 4.57 1.54
CA ARG A 40 -3.44 5.39 2.31
C ARG A 40 -2.70 6.36 3.23
N CYS A 41 -3.13 7.61 3.22
CA CYS A 41 -2.63 8.63 4.12
C CYS A 41 -3.34 8.54 5.47
N TYR A 42 -2.59 8.27 6.54
CA TYR A 42 -3.12 8.20 7.90
C TYR A 42 -3.36 9.58 8.54
N LYS A 43 -3.06 10.68 7.83
CA LYS A 43 -3.33 12.06 8.29
C LYS A 43 -4.71 12.53 7.86
N CYS A 44 -5.02 12.45 6.57
CA CYS A 44 -6.28 12.95 5.99
C CYS A 44 -7.26 11.83 5.59
N MET A 45 -6.87 10.56 5.70
CA MET A 45 -7.64 9.37 5.30
C MET A 45 -7.91 9.22 3.80
N LEU A 46 -7.21 9.96 2.95
CA LEU A 46 -7.26 9.82 1.49
C LEU A 46 -6.25 8.80 0.97
N VAL A 47 -6.42 8.37 -0.28
CA VAL A 47 -5.51 7.45 -0.97
C VAL A 47 -4.55 8.22 -1.90
N GLY A 48 -3.42 7.58 -2.26
CA GLY A 48 -2.46 8.08 -3.24
C GLY A 48 -1.26 8.85 -2.67
N HIS A 49 -1.17 9.07 -1.35
CA HIS A 49 -0.03 9.74 -0.72
C HIS A 49 0.19 9.26 0.72
N THR A 50 1.33 9.65 1.31
CA THR A 50 1.69 9.38 2.72
C THR A 50 1.59 10.64 3.58
N ARG A 51 1.61 10.47 4.91
CA ARG A 51 1.57 11.57 5.89
C ARG A 51 2.58 12.71 5.64
N PRO A 52 3.87 12.46 5.33
CA PRO A 52 4.83 13.53 5.08
C PRO A 52 4.55 14.34 3.81
N VAL A 53 3.93 13.74 2.79
CA VAL A 53 3.60 14.39 1.50
C VAL A 53 2.12 14.76 1.42
N CYS A 54 1.45 14.91 2.58
CA CYS A 54 0.01 15.15 2.62
C CYS A 54 -0.31 16.61 2.27
N PRO A 55 -1.05 16.87 1.17
CA PRO A 55 -1.40 18.23 0.76
C PRO A 55 -2.51 18.85 1.64
N SER A 56 -3.24 18.04 2.40
CA SER A 56 -4.35 18.49 3.24
C SER A 56 -3.87 19.12 4.54
N GLY A 57 -4.45 20.28 4.88
CA GLY A 57 -4.31 20.94 6.18
C GLY A 57 -5.09 20.25 7.31
N THR A 58 -6.15 19.49 6.97
CA THR A 58 -6.99 18.80 7.95
C THR A 58 -6.29 17.56 8.53
N ASN A 59 -6.18 17.51 9.86
CA ASN A 59 -5.66 16.37 10.60
C ASN A 59 -6.80 15.52 11.14
N ARG A 60 -6.94 14.30 10.63
CA ARG A 60 -7.93 13.30 11.06
C ARG A 60 -7.27 12.05 11.64
N GLY A 61 -5.95 12.07 11.84
CA GLY A 61 -5.18 10.92 12.29
C GLY A 61 -5.47 10.46 13.73
N GLY A 62 -6.18 11.27 14.52
CA GLY A 62 -6.67 10.89 15.85
C GLY A 62 -8.04 10.19 15.84
N LEU A 63 -8.72 10.16 14.70
CA LEU A 63 -10.03 9.52 14.57
C LEU A 63 -9.87 8.04 14.28
N CYS A 64 -10.86 7.26 14.73
CA CYS A 64 -10.96 5.85 14.40
C CYS A 64 -11.13 5.67 12.89
N PHE A 65 -10.24 4.89 12.26
CA PHE A 65 -10.29 4.62 10.81
C PHE A 65 -11.54 3.85 10.35
N ARG A 66 -12.34 3.30 11.27
CA ARG A 66 -13.54 2.51 10.96
C ARG A 66 -14.82 3.36 11.04
N CYS A 67 -15.01 4.10 12.12
CA CYS A 67 -16.25 4.85 12.39
C CYS A 67 -16.07 6.37 12.38
N GLY A 68 -14.83 6.88 12.40
CA GLY A 68 -14.56 8.31 12.35
C GLY A 68 -14.67 9.07 13.67
N LEU A 69 -14.92 8.39 14.78
CA LEU A 69 -14.98 9.00 16.12
C LEU A 69 -13.61 8.96 16.80
N ASP A 70 -13.32 9.93 17.67
CA ASP A 70 -12.17 9.90 18.55
C ASP A 70 -12.40 8.98 19.77
N GLY A 71 -11.39 8.85 20.64
CA GLY A 71 -11.46 8.06 21.87
C GLY A 71 -11.14 6.57 21.74
N HIS A 72 -11.02 6.01 20.53
CA HIS A 72 -10.62 4.62 20.34
C HIS A 72 -9.90 4.35 19.01
N LYS A 73 -9.19 3.22 18.94
CA LYS A 73 -8.55 2.73 17.70
C LYS A 73 -9.49 1.79 16.96
N ALA A 74 -9.26 1.60 15.66
CA ALA A 74 -10.07 0.71 14.83
C ALA A 74 -10.10 -0.76 15.31
N ARG A 75 -9.12 -1.19 16.11
CA ARG A 75 -9.07 -2.53 16.71
C ARG A 75 -10.17 -2.73 17.77
N ASP A 76 -10.49 -1.67 18.51
CA ASP A 76 -11.43 -1.68 19.63
C ASP A 76 -12.79 -1.06 19.22
N CYS A 77 -13.01 -0.88 17.92
CA CYS A 77 -14.18 -0.19 17.40
C CYS A 77 -15.37 -1.15 17.24
N THR A 78 -16.40 -0.92 18.06
CA THR A 78 -17.71 -1.60 17.99
C THR A 78 -18.74 -0.84 17.15
N GLY A 79 -18.43 0.38 16.72
CA GLY A 79 -19.32 1.23 15.94
C GLY A 79 -19.49 0.78 14.48
N ALA A 80 -20.56 1.28 13.84
CA ALA A 80 -20.81 1.09 12.43
C ALA A 80 -19.70 1.72 11.56
N VAL A 81 -19.46 1.11 10.41
CA VAL A 81 -18.50 1.60 9.42
C VAL A 81 -18.99 2.93 8.86
N ARG A 82 -18.15 3.97 8.95
CA ARG A 82 -18.44 5.29 8.42
C ARG A 82 -17.22 5.95 7.80
N CYS A 83 -17.39 6.43 6.59
CA CYS A 83 -16.42 7.19 5.82
C CYS A 83 -16.53 8.69 6.16
N VAL A 84 -15.70 9.21 7.06
CA VAL A 84 -15.60 10.67 7.36
C VAL A 84 -15.34 11.57 6.15
N VAL A 85 -14.48 11.19 5.21
CA VAL A 85 -14.19 11.91 3.96
C VAL A 85 -15.44 12.07 3.10
N CYS A 86 -16.23 11.01 2.90
CA CYS A 86 -17.48 11.12 2.14
C CYS A 86 -18.58 11.81 2.95
N ALA A 87 -18.60 11.62 4.28
CA ALA A 87 -19.53 12.32 5.16
C ALA A 87 -19.34 13.83 5.09
N ASP A 88 -18.09 14.31 5.16
CA ASP A 88 -17.78 15.74 5.05
C ASP A 88 -18.07 16.29 3.65
N ALA A 89 -18.04 15.42 2.63
CA ALA A 89 -18.36 15.77 1.25
C ALA A 89 -19.86 15.64 0.91
N GLY A 90 -20.72 15.31 1.89
CA GLY A 90 -22.17 15.13 1.66
C GLY A 90 -22.55 13.91 0.81
N LYS A 91 -21.65 12.92 0.70
CA LYS A 91 -21.83 11.67 -0.09
C LYS A 91 -22.22 10.51 0.82
N PRO A 92 -22.83 9.43 0.29
CA PRO A 92 -23.17 8.25 1.10
C PRO A 92 -21.92 7.72 1.81
N ALA A 93 -21.95 7.73 3.14
CA ALA A 93 -20.77 7.49 3.97
C ALA A 93 -20.76 6.12 4.67
N ALA A 94 -21.74 5.25 4.42
CA ALA A 94 -21.83 3.93 5.03
C ALA A 94 -20.87 2.90 4.38
N HIS A 95 -19.58 3.23 4.32
CA HIS A 95 -18.54 2.38 3.72
C HIS A 95 -17.16 2.64 4.35
N LEU A 96 -16.22 1.71 4.12
CA LEU A 96 -14.83 1.87 4.57
C LEU A 96 -14.04 2.76 3.62
N MET A 97 -13.22 3.63 4.19
CA MET A 97 -12.27 4.47 3.45
C MET A 97 -11.37 3.68 2.51
N GLY A 98 -11.38 4.05 1.24
CA GLY A 98 -10.59 3.39 0.20
C GLY A 98 -11.08 1.97 -0.15
N GLY A 99 -12.27 1.59 0.31
CA GLY A 99 -13.00 0.45 -0.22
C GLY A 99 -13.58 0.73 -1.61
N ARG A 100 -14.19 -0.28 -2.22
CA ARG A 100 -14.73 -0.19 -3.59
C ARG A 100 -15.82 0.87 -3.72
N ASP A 101 -16.62 1.05 -2.67
CA ASP A 101 -17.72 2.03 -2.63
C ASP A 101 -17.26 3.44 -2.25
N CYS A 102 -15.96 3.62 -1.96
CA CYS A 102 -15.42 4.90 -1.56
C CYS A 102 -15.13 5.77 -2.78
N CYS A 103 -15.95 6.81 -2.98
CA CYS A 103 -15.74 7.85 -3.99
C CYS A 103 -15.33 9.18 -3.31
N PRO A 104 -14.09 9.28 -2.77
CA PRO A 104 -13.64 10.51 -2.14
C PRO A 104 -13.54 11.63 -3.19
N PRO A 105 -13.75 12.89 -2.80
CA PRO A 105 -13.54 14.01 -3.70
C PRO A 105 -12.10 14.01 -4.23
N LYS A 106 -11.91 14.29 -5.52
CA LYS A 106 -10.58 14.38 -6.14
C LYS A 106 -9.80 15.53 -5.50
N THR A 107 -8.98 15.25 -4.49
CA THR A 107 -8.01 16.23 -4.00
C THR A 107 -7.05 16.60 -5.13
N LYS A 108 -6.89 17.89 -5.42
CA LYS A 108 -5.88 18.47 -6.32
C LYS A 108 -4.46 18.31 -5.71
N GLY A 109 -4.08 17.10 -5.34
CA GLY A 109 -2.73 16.74 -4.92
C GLY A 109 -2.07 15.96 -6.04
N ARG A 110 -0.94 16.45 -6.54
CA ARG A 110 -0.11 15.79 -7.55
C ARG A 110 0.07 14.32 -7.18
N VAL A 111 -0.50 13.41 -7.96
CA VAL A 111 -0.20 11.97 -7.85
C VAL A 111 1.27 11.83 -8.21
N VAL A 112 2.14 11.69 -7.22
CA VAL A 112 3.49 11.20 -7.48
C VAL A 112 3.34 9.70 -7.64
N SER A 113 3.20 9.28 -8.90
CA SER A 113 3.33 7.89 -9.33
C SER A 113 4.74 7.41 -8.98
N GLY A 114 4.90 6.92 -7.75
CA GLY A 114 6.19 6.46 -7.24
C GLY A 114 6.51 5.05 -7.73
N ALA A 115 7.18 4.95 -8.87
CA ALA A 115 8.03 3.81 -9.23
C ALA A 115 9.16 4.28 -10.15
N GLN A 116 10.11 5.04 -9.62
CA GLN A 116 11.46 5.08 -10.17
C GLN A 116 12.40 4.48 -9.13
N THR A 117 12.68 3.20 -9.32
CA THR A 117 13.81 2.50 -8.72
C THR A 117 15.07 3.27 -9.09
N THR A 118 15.79 3.77 -8.09
CA THR A 118 17.13 4.29 -8.28
C THR A 118 18.01 3.18 -8.84
N SER A 119 18.36 3.30 -10.12
CA SER A 119 19.39 2.51 -10.77
C SER A 119 20.68 2.69 -9.98
N ARG A 120 21.08 1.66 -9.21
CA ARG A 120 22.46 1.52 -8.73
C ARG A 120 23.31 1.00 -9.90
N GLN A 121 23.43 1.79 -10.96
CA GLN A 121 24.51 1.67 -11.94
C GLN A 121 25.71 2.42 -11.38
N GLY A 122 26.45 1.78 -10.48
CA GLY A 122 27.61 2.40 -9.84
C GLY A 122 28.56 1.42 -9.16
N SER A 123 28.50 0.12 -9.48
CA SER A 123 29.37 -0.87 -8.84
C SER A 123 29.94 -1.93 -9.78
N ARG A 124 29.88 -1.72 -11.11
CA ARG A 124 30.60 -2.58 -12.06
C ARG A 124 31.88 -1.96 -12.61
N GLN A 125 32.06 -0.63 -12.54
CA GLN A 125 33.27 0.02 -13.05
C GLN A 125 34.49 -0.09 -12.12
N ALA A 126 34.34 -0.47 -10.85
CA ALA A 126 35.47 -0.57 -9.92
C ALA A 126 36.21 -1.92 -9.93
N LEU A 127 35.77 -2.92 -10.71
CA LEU A 127 36.46 -4.22 -10.78
C LEU A 127 37.33 -4.39 -12.03
N GLU A 128 37.11 -3.59 -13.09
CA GLU A 128 37.94 -3.65 -14.31
C GLU A 128 39.28 -2.91 -14.14
N GLU A 129 39.36 -1.86 -13.32
CA GLU A 129 40.64 -1.14 -13.08
C GLU A 129 41.63 -1.93 -12.21
N ALA A 130 41.18 -2.92 -11.44
CA ALA A 130 42.07 -3.74 -10.60
C ALA A 130 42.77 -4.88 -11.38
N THR A 131 42.28 -5.24 -12.58
CA THR A 131 42.90 -6.31 -13.38
C THR A 131 43.97 -5.78 -14.35
N ALA A 132 44.05 -4.46 -14.57
CA ALA A 132 45.02 -3.83 -15.46
C ALA A 132 46.32 -3.35 -14.78
N MET A 133 46.46 -3.53 -13.46
CA MET A 133 47.69 -3.16 -12.72
C MET A 133 48.62 -4.36 -12.41
N PHE A 134 48.26 -5.57 -12.85
CA PHE A 134 49.10 -6.77 -12.77
C PHE A 134 49.37 -7.38 -14.15
N SER A 135 49.72 -6.53 -15.12
CA SER A 135 50.38 -6.92 -16.37
C SER A 135 51.51 -5.96 -16.67
#